data_AF-A0A945RZN7-F1
#
_entry.id   AF-A0A945RZN7-F1
#
_cell.length_a   1.000
_cell.length_b   1.000
_cell.length_c   1.000
_cell.angle_alpha   90.00
_cell.angle_beta   90.00
_cell.angle_gamma   90.00
#
_symmetry.space_group_name_H-M   'P 1'
#
loop_
_entity.id
_entity.type
_entity.pdbx_description
1 polymer ?
#
loop_
_entity_poly.entity_id
_entity_poly.type
_entity_poly.pdbx_seq_one_letter_code
_entity_poly.pdbx_strand_id
1 'polypeptide(L)'
;MQQLFRLNPDIPSRELDELFSLARETDSTHFSTFVPIMEDLLQAYLECPAKRVERLTLEEYFAFIKRSTRLLAEAGELSAPPEKATADAHSVALIDPQVTASSLDWCKIVSHAAIPKPVILAAEACQQRNELLSSVLEYAFRILQSIDLDKALAWQLAYLEDNRGDLDPDIVRDLLRAWLDLPTLPNEAFEWAETWSGDENLRNQWPHVVRLADRLLHLHALMQGQPGEHNRSSSLQHLQLILKRFPRDEKRLLRWFENAIIEIGESVHFFVTIHTHTDADWQAAALLKEIRTIETLFPPVLVLADLIVHVPNGASRFALAFFGLVGSGREKWDQEILTKGEMAVRRQFLRNMRREIGPEKTIEALCFGDGLLYNKLMGELDWLTKDFDSLRQRDKVVQALAITYTSFREGIFLATEVSKRFRDLMRVVHEDNLRRVLPPEVFEEVSQLKVLRTLATLAADARRCLAKRRALETDLESMVAADLDFIQSVRRQRLALIHSILGGQEAS
;
A
#
# COMPACT_ATOMS: atom_id res chain seq x y z
N MET A 1 -19.40 20.38 -26.46
CA MET A 1 -18.15 21.14 -26.27
C MET A 1 -18.41 22.56 -25.75
N GLN A 2 -19.09 23.47 -26.47
CA GLN A 2 -19.28 24.86 -25.99
C GLN A 2 -19.97 25.00 -24.61
N GLN A 3 -20.89 24.11 -24.26
CA GLN A 3 -21.52 24.09 -22.92
C GLN A 3 -20.52 23.88 -21.78
N LEU A 4 -19.38 23.23 -22.05
CA LEU A 4 -18.33 22.93 -21.07
C LEU A 4 -17.53 24.18 -20.65
N PHE A 5 -17.56 25.27 -21.43
CA PHE A 5 -16.88 26.53 -21.08
C PHE A 5 -17.46 27.23 -19.84
N ARG A 6 -18.60 26.76 -19.33
CA ARG A 6 -19.10 27.19 -18.01
C ARG A 6 -18.24 26.65 -16.85
N LEU A 7 -17.33 25.70 -17.13
CA LEU A 7 -16.46 25.03 -16.17
C LEU A 7 -17.21 24.43 -14.96
N ASN A 8 -18.50 24.10 -15.16
CA ASN A 8 -19.34 23.48 -14.16
C ASN A 8 -19.47 21.98 -14.46
N PRO A 9 -18.92 21.09 -13.62
CA PRO A 9 -19.02 19.65 -13.80
C PRO A 9 -20.43 19.09 -13.50
N ASP A 10 -21.32 19.85 -12.85
CA ASP A 10 -22.68 19.42 -12.48
C ASP A 10 -23.63 19.44 -13.69
N ILE A 11 -23.32 18.63 -14.70
CA ILE A 11 -24.15 18.44 -15.89
C ILE A 11 -25.10 17.25 -15.63
N PRO A 12 -26.42 17.40 -15.85
CA PRO A 12 -27.38 16.30 -15.67
C PRO A 12 -26.99 15.07 -16.50
N SER A 13 -27.10 13.86 -15.93
CA SER A 13 -26.69 12.61 -16.60
C SER A 13 -27.32 12.44 -17.98
N ARG A 14 -28.60 12.83 -18.14
CA ARG A 14 -29.29 12.79 -19.43
C ARG A 14 -28.63 13.68 -20.48
N GLU A 15 -28.21 14.89 -20.11
CA GLU A 15 -27.53 15.81 -21.04
C GLU A 15 -26.14 15.30 -21.40
N LEU A 16 -25.41 14.69 -20.46
CA LEU A 16 -24.15 14.01 -20.75
C LEU A 16 -24.33 12.81 -21.68
N ASP A 17 -25.36 11.99 -21.48
CA ASP A 17 -25.66 10.86 -22.35
C ASP A 17 -25.99 11.32 -23.78
N GLU A 18 -26.76 12.42 -23.91
CA GLU A 18 -27.05 13.05 -25.19
C GLU A 18 -25.76 13.57 -25.86
N LEU A 19 -24.86 14.23 -25.13
CA LEU A 19 -23.56 14.69 -25.64
C LEU A 19 -22.67 13.53 -26.10
N PHE A 20 -22.56 12.45 -25.34
CA PHE A 20 -21.79 11.27 -25.73
C PHE A 20 -22.40 10.56 -26.93
N SER A 21 -23.73 10.54 -27.04
CA SER A 21 -24.42 9.93 -28.19
C SER A 21 -24.14 10.71 -29.47
N LEU A 22 -24.26 12.04 -29.42
CA LEU A 22 -23.89 12.94 -30.52
C LEU A 22 -22.41 12.79 -30.91
N ALA A 23 -21.51 12.65 -29.93
CA ALA A 23 -20.09 12.44 -30.19
C ALA A 23 -19.83 11.14 -30.98
N ARG A 24 -20.52 10.04 -30.64
CA ARG A 24 -20.41 8.75 -31.35
C ARG A 24 -21.01 8.78 -32.76
N GLU A 25 -22.01 9.63 -32.99
CA GLU A 25 -22.62 9.83 -34.31
C GLU A 25 -21.81 10.77 -35.23
N THR A 26 -20.81 11.46 -34.66
CA THR A 26 -19.97 12.40 -35.40
C THR A 26 -18.87 11.66 -36.17
N ASP A 27 -18.70 11.99 -37.45
CA ASP A 27 -17.63 11.41 -38.26
C ASP A 27 -16.24 11.90 -37.81
N SER A 28 -15.30 10.95 -37.79
CA SER A 28 -13.85 11.11 -37.59
C SER A 28 -13.20 12.24 -38.41
N THR A 29 -13.79 12.63 -39.55
CA THR A 29 -13.33 13.74 -40.40
C THR A 29 -13.46 15.10 -39.71
N HIS A 30 -14.39 15.22 -38.76
CA HIS A 30 -14.60 16.44 -37.98
C HIS A 30 -13.70 16.56 -36.75
N PHE A 31 -12.91 15.54 -36.42
CA PHE A 31 -12.04 15.54 -35.23
C PHE A 31 -11.15 16.78 -35.13
N SER A 32 -10.52 17.19 -36.25
CA SER A 32 -9.66 18.36 -36.32
C SER A 32 -10.37 19.69 -36.02
N THR A 33 -11.70 19.73 -36.12
CA THR A 33 -12.51 20.91 -35.76
C THR A 33 -12.72 21.02 -34.25
N PHE A 34 -12.65 19.89 -33.53
CA PHE A 34 -12.85 19.84 -32.08
C PHE A 34 -11.59 20.05 -31.26
N VAL A 35 -10.41 19.76 -31.84
CA VAL A 35 -9.11 19.95 -31.19
C VAL A 35 -8.90 21.40 -30.73
N PRO A 36 -9.06 22.44 -31.58
CA PRO A 36 -8.88 23.82 -31.12
C PRO A 36 -9.85 24.21 -30.00
N ILE A 37 -11.08 23.69 -30.04
CA ILE A 37 -12.09 23.94 -29.00
C ILE A 37 -11.67 23.30 -27.67
N MET A 38 -11.01 22.14 -27.72
CA MET A 38 -10.45 21.49 -26.54
C MET A 38 -9.29 22.29 -25.96
N GLU A 39 -8.39 22.79 -26.79
CA GLU A 39 -7.27 23.64 -26.38
C GLU A 39 -7.76 24.95 -25.74
N ASP A 40 -8.75 25.60 -26.33
CA ASP A 40 -9.41 26.78 -25.75
C ASP A 40 -10.04 26.48 -24.39
N LEU A 41 -10.67 25.31 -24.24
CA LEU A 41 -11.28 24.88 -22.98
C LEU A 41 -10.21 24.60 -21.90
N LEU A 42 -9.11 23.96 -22.27
CA LEU A 42 -7.97 23.72 -21.36
C LEU A 42 -7.38 25.05 -20.89
N GLN A 43 -7.16 26.00 -21.80
CA GLN A 43 -6.65 27.31 -21.44
C GLN A 43 -7.61 28.05 -20.50
N ALA A 44 -8.92 28.05 -20.80
CA ALA A 44 -9.93 28.65 -19.94
C ALA A 44 -9.96 28.01 -18.54
N TYR A 45 -9.74 26.70 -18.44
CA TYR A 45 -9.62 26.00 -17.16
C TYR A 45 -8.39 26.44 -16.38
N LEU A 46 -7.22 26.46 -17.02
CA LEU A 46 -5.94 26.83 -16.40
C LEU A 46 -5.92 28.29 -15.92
N GLU A 47 -6.62 29.19 -16.61
CA GLU A 47 -6.74 30.61 -16.25
C GLU A 47 -7.83 30.90 -15.22
N CYS A 48 -8.63 29.90 -14.83
CA CYS A 48 -9.77 30.14 -13.95
C CYS A 48 -9.31 30.61 -12.54
N PRO A 49 -10.13 31.42 -11.84
CA PRO A 49 -9.74 31.99 -10.54
C PRO A 49 -9.31 30.94 -9.51
N ALA A 50 -9.94 29.77 -9.53
CA ALA A 50 -9.63 28.71 -8.60
C ALA A 50 -8.22 28.14 -8.81
N LYS A 51 -7.79 27.92 -10.06
CA LYS A 51 -6.44 27.44 -10.38
C LYS A 51 -5.38 28.48 -10.04
N ARG A 52 -5.68 29.76 -10.23
CA ARG A 52 -4.78 30.84 -9.80
C ARG A 52 -4.57 30.86 -8.28
N VAL A 53 -5.63 30.68 -7.49
CA VAL A 53 -5.54 30.63 -6.03
C VAL A 53 -4.78 29.38 -5.57
N GLU A 54 -5.03 28.23 -6.21
CA GLU A 54 -4.31 26.99 -5.94
C GLU A 54 -2.80 27.15 -6.15
N ARG A 55 -2.37 27.69 -7.30
CA ARG A 55 -0.95 27.95 -7.59
C ARG A 55 -0.28 28.81 -6.51
N LEU A 56 -0.90 29.95 -6.17
CA LEU A 56 -0.36 30.85 -5.14
C LEU A 56 -0.24 30.19 -3.77
N THR A 57 -1.24 29.38 -3.39
CA THR A 57 -1.26 28.66 -2.11
C THR A 57 -0.14 27.63 -2.03
N LEU A 58 0.06 26.88 -3.11
CA LEU A 58 1.10 25.87 -3.19
C LEU A 58 2.50 26.48 -3.27
N GLU A 59 2.67 27.58 -4.01
CA GLU A 59 3.92 28.35 -4.03
C GLU A 59 4.34 28.79 -2.62
N GLU A 60 3.39 29.28 -1.82
CA GLU A 60 3.64 29.64 -0.41
C GLU A 60 4.03 28.42 0.42
N TYR A 61 3.27 27.32 0.32
CA TYR A 61 3.57 26.07 1.03
C TYR A 61 4.99 25.54 0.71
N PHE A 62 5.36 25.49 -0.57
CA PHE A 62 6.68 25.01 -0.98
C PHE A 62 7.81 25.95 -0.59
N ALA A 63 7.56 27.26 -0.47
CA ALA A 63 8.58 28.18 0.03
C ALA A 63 9.05 27.83 1.45
N PHE A 64 8.14 27.34 2.32
CA PHE A 64 8.51 26.86 3.66
C PHE A 64 9.36 25.59 3.60
N ILE A 65 8.96 24.62 2.77
CA ILE A 65 9.71 23.38 2.59
C ILE A 65 11.12 23.67 2.09
N LYS A 66 11.26 24.49 1.03
CA LYS A 66 12.58 24.87 0.47
C LYS A 66 13.48 25.53 1.51
N ARG A 67 12.91 26.41 2.34
CA ARG A 67 13.65 27.07 3.43
C ARG A 67 14.14 26.05 4.45
N SER A 68 13.30 25.10 4.84
CA SER A 68 13.66 24.01 5.76
C SER A 68 14.78 23.14 5.20
N THR A 69 14.63 22.69 3.94
CA THR A 69 15.64 21.89 3.22
C THR A 69 16.98 22.59 3.22
N ARG A 70 17.01 23.90 2.91
CA ARG A 70 18.25 24.69 2.91
C ARG A 70 18.90 24.75 4.30
N LEU A 71 18.12 25.02 5.35
CA LEU A 71 18.65 25.14 6.71
C LEU A 71 19.23 23.81 7.22
N LEU A 72 18.52 22.70 6.97
CA LEU A 72 19.00 21.37 7.36
C LEU A 72 20.22 20.92 6.54
N ALA A 73 20.28 21.29 5.26
CA ALA A 73 21.46 21.07 4.42
C ALA A 73 22.68 21.84 4.93
N GLU A 74 22.51 23.13 5.25
CA GLU A 74 23.57 23.98 5.84
C GLU A 74 24.04 23.45 7.20
N ALA A 75 23.15 22.82 7.99
CA ALA A 75 23.47 22.18 9.25
C ALA A 75 24.14 20.79 9.11
N GLY A 76 24.20 20.22 7.90
CA GLY A 76 24.73 18.87 7.66
C GLY A 76 23.84 17.75 8.20
N GLU A 77 22.55 18.01 8.42
CA GLU A 77 21.59 17.05 8.99
C GLU A 77 20.88 16.19 7.94
N LEU A 78 21.00 16.58 6.66
CA LEU A 78 20.50 15.84 5.51
C LEU A 78 21.60 14.95 4.96
N SER A 79 21.21 13.74 4.53
CA SER A 79 22.11 12.87 3.78
C SER A 79 22.46 13.51 2.44
N ALA A 80 23.65 13.20 1.89
CA ALA A 80 23.98 13.61 0.53
C ALA A 80 22.87 13.14 -0.43
N PRO A 81 22.44 13.97 -1.39
CA PRO A 81 21.41 13.57 -2.34
C PRO A 81 21.85 12.28 -3.03
N PRO A 82 20.96 11.29 -3.19
CA PRO A 82 21.32 10.04 -3.85
C PRO A 82 21.91 10.34 -5.23
N GLU A 83 23.08 9.77 -5.54
CA GLU A 83 23.88 10.02 -6.77
C GLU A 83 23.18 9.66 -8.10
N LYS A 84 21.89 9.31 -8.08
CA LYS A 84 21.07 9.02 -9.25
C LYS A 84 19.60 9.41 -9.05
N ALA A 85 19.32 10.61 -8.57
CA ALA A 85 18.08 11.26 -8.98
C ALA A 85 18.39 11.94 -10.31
N THR A 86 18.40 11.19 -11.43
CA THR A 86 18.02 11.85 -12.68
C THR A 86 16.67 12.46 -12.36
N ALA A 87 16.61 13.79 -12.35
CA ALA A 87 15.33 14.48 -12.35
C ALA A 87 14.69 14.07 -13.67
N ASP A 88 14.03 12.92 -13.68
CA ASP A 88 13.27 12.44 -14.81
C ASP A 88 12.22 13.52 -15.01
N ALA A 89 12.43 14.30 -16.07
CA ALA A 89 11.79 15.59 -16.33
C ALA A 89 10.28 15.49 -16.59
N HIS A 90 9.66 14.37 -16.25
CA HIS A 90 8.26 14.03 -16.51
C HIS A 90 7.29 14.59 -15.46
N SER A 91 7.77 14.97 -14.27
CA SER A 91 6.94 15.52 -13.16
C SER A 91 7.38 16.91 -12.67
N VAL A 92 8.11 17.67 -13.50
CA VAL A 92 8.66 18.99 -13.13
C VAL A 92 7.57 20.08 -13.00
N ALA A 93 6.34 19.77 -13.39
CA ALA A 93 5.23 20.72 -13.36
C ALA A 93 4.64 20.96 -11.97
N LEU A 94 4.80 19.96 -11.09
CA LEU A 94 4.00 19.88 -9.88
C LEU A 94 4.81 19.99 -8.61
N ILE A 95 6.15 19.97 -8.72
CA ILE A 95 7.07 19.79 -7.60
C ILE A 95 8.39 20.49 -7.91
N ASP A 96 8.96 21.16 -6.90
CA ASP A 96 10.34 21.64 -7.01
C ASP A 96 11.33 20.46 -6.97
N PRO A 97 12.13 20.24 -8.03
CA PRO A 97 13.13 19.17 -8.11
C PRO A 97 14.24 19.26 -7.04
N GLN A 98 14.32 20.35 -6.28
CA GLN A 98 15.33 20.56 -5.22
C GLN A 98 15.05 19.81 -3.91
N VAL A 99 13.97 19.04 -3.79
CA VAL A 99 13.67 18.23 -2.60
C VAL A 99 13.72 16.74 -2.92
N THR A 100 14.80 16.28 -3.55
CA THR A 100 15.11 14.86 -3.68
C THR A 100 15.78 14.37 -2.40
N ALA A 101 14.95 14.08 -1.40
CA ALA A 101 15.38 13.66 -0.07
C ALA A 101 15.12 12.15 0.13
N SER A 102 15.96 11.46 0.91
CA SER A 102 15.60 10.13 1.39
C SER A 102 14.29 10.19 2.21
N SER A 103 13.59 9.07 2.41
CA SER A 103 12.34 9.07 3.21
C SER A 103 12.52 9.69 4.60
N LEU A 104 13.68 9.47 5.22
CA LEU A 104 14.05 10.05 6.51
C LEU A 104 14.29 11.56 6.41
N ASP A 105 15.07 11.99 5.42
CA ASP A 105 15.36 13.40 5.18
C ASP A 105 14.06 14.18 4.87
N TRP A 106 13.12 13.59 4.12
CA TRP A 106 11.80 14.17 3.88
C TRP A 106 11.02 14.37 5.19
N CYS A 107 11.00 13.35 6.07
CA CYS A 107 10.34 13.45 7.37
C CYS A 107 10.92 14.58 8.23
N LYS A 108 12.26 14.73 8.25
CA LYS A 108 12.96 15.82 8.94
C LYS A 108 12.62 17.19 8.35
N ILE A 109 12.61 17.31 7.02
CA ILE A 109 12.31 18.56 6.33
C ILE A 109 10.91 19.05 6.70
N VAL A 110 9.92 18.16 6.64
CA VAL A 110 8.53 18.48 6.95
C VAL A 110 8.35 18.83 8.43
N SER A 111 9.01 18.10 9.34
CA SER A 111 8.93 18.37 10.79
C SER A 111 9.55 19.73 11.16
N HIS A 112 10.65 20.11 10.51
CA HIS A 112 11.38 21.37 10.77
C HIS A 112 10.85 22.56 9.98
N ALA A 113 10.01 22.36 8.97
CA ALA A 113 9.53 23.45 8.12
C ALA A 113 8.64 24.47 8.87
N ALA A 114 8.13 24.11 10.05
CA ALA A 114 7.32 24.98 10.91
C ALA A 114 6.20 25.70 10.13
N ILE A 115 5.57 24.99 9.20
CA ILE A 115 4.59 25.55 8.27
C ILE A 115 3.38 26.03 9.07
N PRO A 116 2.91 27.28 8.87
CA PRO A 116 1.72 27.77 9.54
C PRO A 116 0.51 26.88 9.25
N LYS A 117 -0.24 26.52 10.29
CA LYS A 117 -1.44 25.67 10.16
C LYS A 117 -2.43 26.13 9.06
N PRO A 118 -2.71 27.43 8.86
CA PRO A 118 -3.58 27.87 7.78
C PRO A 118 -3.07 27.49 6.38
N VAL A 119 -1.75 27.54 6.17
CA VAL A 119 -1.11 27.19 4.88
C VAL A 119 -1.17 25.69 4.65
N ILE A 120 -0.94 24.88 5.69
CA ILE A 120 -1.12 23.41 5.63
C ILE A 120 -2.56 23.08 5.21
N LEU A 121 -3.55 23.63 5.91
CA LEU A 121 -4.97 23.37 5.62
C LEU A 121 -5.37 23.83 4.20
N ALA A 122 -4.80 24.93 3.72
CA ALA A 122 -5.06 25.43 2.37
C ALA A 122 -4.44 24.52 1.29
N ALA A 123 -3.21 24.03 1.51
CA ALA A 123 -2.58 23.05 0.64
C ALA A 123 -3.35 21.71 0.62
N GLU A 124 -3.76 21.20 1.80
CA GLU A 124 -4.62 20.02 1.91
C GLU A 124 -5.96 20.20 1.19
N ALA A 125 -6.57 21.40 1.26
CA ALA A 125 -7.80 21.70 0.54
C ALA A 125 -7.61 21.66 -0.98
N CYS A 126 -6.45 22.06 -1.50
CA CYS A 126 -6.11 21.93 -2.92
C CYS A 126 -6.00 20.44 -3.33
N GLN A 127 -5.33 19.63 -2.51
CA GLN A 127 -5.24 18.19 -2.74
C GLN A 127 -6.62 17.50 -2.70
N GLN A 128 -7.45 17.85 -1.73
CA GLN A 128 -8.81 17.32 -1.62
C GLN A 128 -9.70 17.75 -2.78
N ARG A 129 -9.53 18.98 -3.30
CA ARG A 129 -10.21 19.42 -4.52
C ARG A 129 -9.83 18.53 -5.71
N ASN A 130 -8.54 18.24 -5.89
CA ASN A 130 -8.08 17.33 -6.95
C ASN A 130 -8.71 15.93 -6.78
N GLU A 131 -8.88 15.43 -5.57
CA GLU A 131 -9.53 14.14 -5.34
C GLU A 131 -11.05 14.16 -5.59
N LEU A 132 -11.75 15.14 -5.04
CA LEU A 132 -13.20 15.10 -4.86
C LEU A 132 -13.99 15.77 -5.99
N LEU A 133 -13.43 16.81 -6.61
CA LEU A 133 -14.16 17.60 -7.60
C LEU A 133 -13.87 17.08 -9.00
N SER A 134 -14.86 16.47 -9.65
CA SER A 134 -14.84 16.22 -11.08
C SER A 134 -14.68 17.53 -11.84
N SER A 135 -13.97 17.53 -12.98
CA SER A 135 -13.96 18.68 -13.87
C SER A 135 -14.65 18.35 -15.20
N VAL A 136 -14.98 19.40 -15.95
CA VAL A 136 -15.53 19.28 -17.31
C VAL A 136 -14.53 18.68 -18.31
N LEU A 137 -13.24 18.66 -17.99
CA LEU A 137 -12.19 18.15 -18.88
C LEU A 137 -12.29 16.64 -19.06
N GLU A 138 -12.66 15.89 -18.02
CA GLU A 138 -12.91 14.45 -18.12
C GLU A 138 -13.98 14.16 -19.20
N TYR A 139 -15.07 14.93 -19.19
CA TYR A 139 -16.11 14.80 -20.21
C TYR A 139 -15.61 15.20 -21.60
N ALA A 140 -14.80 16.25 -21.70
CA ALA A 140 -14.24 16.70 -22.97
C ALA A 140 -13.29 15.65 -23.59
N PHE A 141 -12.41 15.04 -22.79
CA PHE A 141 -11.55 13.94 -23.23
C PHE A 141 -12.37 12.74 -23.73
N ARG A 142 -13.40 12.34 -22.97
CA ARG A 142 -14.30 11.24 -23.37
C ARG A 142 -15.10 11.56 -24.63
N ILE A 143 -15.49 12.82 -24.84
CA ILE A 143 -16.15 13.26 -26.07
C ILE A 143 -15.19 13.08 -27.25
N LEU A 144 -13.94 13.54 -27.15
CA LEU A 144 -12.94 13.34 -28.22
C LEU A 144 -12.71 11.86 -28.51
N GLN A 145 -12.54 11.04 -27.48
CA GLN A 145 -12.39 9.58 -27.60
C GLN A 145 -13.61 8.90 -28.23
N SER A 146 -14.81 9.46 -28.04
CA SER A 146 -16.05 8.94 -28.65
C SER A 146 -16.19 9.29 -30.13
N ILE A 147 -15.54 10.36 -30.60
CA ILE A 147 -15.51 10.76 -32.02
C ILE A 147 -14.51 9.89 -32.79
N ASP A 148 -13.28 9.81 -32.29
CA ASP A 148 -12.20 9.02 -32.88
C ASP A 148 -11.18 8.66 -31.79
N LEU A 149 -11.15 7.39 -31.40
CA LEU A 149 -10.32 6.92 -30.30
C LEU A 149 -8.82 7.06 -30.60
N ASP A 150 -8.38 6.67 -31.79
CA ASP A 150 -6.96 6.64 -32.16
C ASP A 150 -6.41 8.06 -32.27
N LYS A 151 -7.14 8.97 -32.92
CA LYS A 151 -6.73 10.39 -32.99
C LYS A 151 -6.79 11.07 -31.63
N ALA A 152 -7.77 10.74 -30.79
CA ALA A 152 -7.86 11.29 -29.45
C ALA A 152 -6.68 10.87 -28.58
N LEU A 153 -6.31 9.58 -28.59
CA LEU A 153 -5.16 9.07 -27.85
C LEU A 153 -3.85 9.67 -28.36
N ALA A 154 -3.65 9.74 -29.68
CA ALA A 154 -2.46 10.37 -30.25
C ALA A 154 -2.34 11.86 -29.86
N TRP A 155 -3.43 12.62 -29.90
CA TRP A 155 -3.43 14.01 -29.46
C TRP A 155 -3.20 14.15 -27.94
N GLN A 156 -3.82 13.29 -27.12
CA GLN A 156 -3.62 13.29 -25.68
C GLN A 156 -2.15 13.03 -25.30
N LEU A 157 -1.51 12.06 -25.95
CA LEU A 157 -0.09 11.74 -25.72
C LEU A 157 0.84 12.84 -26.23
N ALA A 158 0.54 13.43 -27.39
CA ALA A 158 1.26 14.61 -27.88
C ALA A 158 1.15 15.78 -26.91
N TYR A 159 -0.04 16.04 -26.37
CA TYR A 159 -0.23 17.08 -25.34
C TYR A 159 0.63 16.81 -24.10
N LEU A 160 0.72 15.56 -23.63
CA LEU A 160 1.55 15.20 -22.48
C LEU A 160 3.04 15.46 -22.76
N GLU A 161 3.51 15.13 -23.96
CA GLU A 161 4.90 15.35 -24.35
C GLU A 161 5.23 16.84 -24.55
N ASP A 162 4.35 17.59 -25.21
CA ASP A 162 4.52 19.04 -25.45
C ASP A 162 4.55 19.84 -24.14
N ASN A 163 3.82 19.36 -23.12
CA ASN A 163 3.76 19.96 -21.79
C ASN A 163 4.60 19.19 -20.77
N ARG A 164 5.59 18.42 -21.22
CA ARG A 164 6.46 17.64 -20.34
C ARG A 164 7.19 18.57 -19.37
N GLY A 165 6.81 18.49 -18.11
CA GLY A 165 7.32 19.36 -17.06
C GLY A 165 6.48 20.60 -16.74
N ASP A 166 5.32 20.80 -17.38
CA ASP A 166 4.29 21.82 -17.02
C ASP A 166 2.84 21.26 -17.05
N LEU A 167 2.68 19.96 -16.77
CA LEU A 167 1.38 19.30 -16.58
C LEU A 167 0.65 19.72 -15.31
N ASP A 168 -0.60 20.15 -15.46
CA ASP A 168 -1.53 20.42 -14.36
C ASP A 168 -2.11 19.10 -13.76
N PRO A 169 -2.24 18.96 -12.43
CA PRO A 169 -2.62 17.70 -11.80
C PRO A 169 -4.10 17.36 -12.05
N ASP A 170 -4.96 18.35 -12.29
CA ASP A 170 -6.37 18.10 -12.59
C ASP A 170 -6.52 17.57 -14.01
N ILE A 171 -5.72 18.09 -14.95
CA ILE A 171 -5.69 17.61 -16.33
C ILE A 171 -5.22 16.16 -16.36
N VAL A 172 -4.11 15.84 -15.69
CA VAL A 172 -3.58 14.47 -15.62
C VAL A 172 -4.59 13.53 -14.96
N ARG A 173 -5.21 13.95 -13.86
CA ARG A 173 -6.27 13.18 -13.19
C ARG A 173 -7.43 12.88 -14.14
N ASP A 174 -7.94 13.88 -14.85
CA ASP A 174 -9.09 13.72 -15.73
C ASP A 174 -8.77 12.89 -16.98
N LEU A 175 -7.53 12.99 -17.47
CA LEU A 175 -7.02 12.14 -18.52
C LEU A 175 -6.95 10.67 -18.08
N LEU A 176 -6.36 10.39 -16.90
CA LEU A 176 -6.32 9.05 -16.30
C LEU A 176 -7.72 8.48 -16.08
N ARG A 177 -8.67 9.30 -15.63
CA ARG A 177 -10.09 8.89 -15.49
C ARG A 177 -10.73 8.54 -16.83
N ALA A 178 -10.43 9.28 -17.89
CA ALA A 178 -10.89 8.96 -19.24
C ALA A 178 -10.26 7.65 -19.75
N TRP A 179 -8.97 7.42 -19.49
CA TRP A 179 -8.28 6.19 -19.88
C TRP A 179 -8.76 4.94 -19.15
N LEU A 180 -9.20 5.05 -17.89
CA LEU A 180 -9.79 3.95 -17.12
C LEU A 180 -11.07 3.34 -17.76
N ASP A 181 -11.69 4.05 -18.70
CA ASP A 181 -12.83 3.56 -19.48
C ASP A 181 -12.48 2.76 -20.72
N LEU A 182 -11.21 2.80 -21.13
CA LEU A 182 -10.77 2.19 -22.37
C LEU A 182 -10.37 0.72 -22.14
N PRO A 183 -10.77 -0.20 -23.03
CA PRO A 183 -10.40 -1.61 -22.91
C PRO A 183 -8.91 -1.85 -23.21
N THR A 184 -8.33 -1.01 -24.06
CA THR A 184 -6.95 -1.09 -24.54
C THR A 184 -6.37 0.32 -24.59
N LEU A 185 -5.07 0.43 -24.29
CA LEU A 185 -4.30 1.66 -24.35
C LEU A 185 -2.98 1.39 -25.06
N PRO A 186 -2.39 2.40 -25.73
CA PRO A 186 -1.07 2.30 -26.32
C PRO A 186 0.00 2.20 -25.23
N ASN A 187 1.15 1.60 -25.56
CA ASN A 187 2.27 1.42 -24.63
C ASN A 187 2.76 2.74 -24.03
N GLU A 188 2.79 3.80 -24.83
CA GLU A 188 3.16 5.16 -24.40
C GLU A 188 2.29 5.65 -23.23
N ALA A 189 1.00 5.31 -23.20
CA ALA A 189 0.11 5.66 -22.08
C ALA A 189 0.46 4.88 -20.80
N PHE A 190 0.90 3.62 -20.93
CA PHE A 190 1.40 2.83 -19.80
C PHE A 190 2.73 3.37 -19.29
N GLU A 191 3.65 3.79 -20.16
CA GLU A 191 4.93 4.42 -19.77
C GLU A 191 4.70 5.69 -18.95
N TRP A 192 3.76 6.55 -19.38
CA TRP A 192 3.35 7.72 -18.60
C TRP A 192 2.77 7.34 -17.24
N ALA A 193 1.86 6.36 -17.20
CA ALA A 193 1.25 5.91 -15.95
C ALA A 193 2.28 5.24 -15.00
N GLU A 194 3.23 4.48 -15.52
CA GLU A 194 4.35 3.90 -14.77
C GLU A 194 5.23 4.99 -14.17
N THR A 195 5.52 6.04 -14.94
CA THR A 195 6.29 7.20 -14.49
C THR A 195 5.58 7.92 -13.34
N TRP A 196 4.29 8.23 -13.48
CA TRP A 196 3.51 8.88 -12.43
C TRP A 196 3.32 8.00 -11.20
N SER A 197 3.13 6.68 -11.38
CA SER A 197 3.08 5.73 -10.27
C SER A 197 4.43 5.62 -9.55
N GLY A 198 5.55 5.67 -10.27
CA GLY A 198 6.89 5.58 -9.69
C GLY A 198 7.33 6.81 -8.90
N ASP A 199 6.63 7.94 -9.06
CA ASP A 199 7.04 9.22 -8.50
C ASP A 199 6.55 9.45 -7.06
N GLU A 200 7.47 9.30 -6.11
CA GLU A 200 7.20 9.53 -4.68
C GLU A 200 6.92 10.99 -4.34
N ASN A 201 7.49 11.92 -5.09
CA ASN A 201 7.21 13.33 -4.89
C ASN A 201 5.77 13.61 -5.33
N LEU A 202 5.36 13.11 -6.50
CA LEU A 202 3.98 13.22 -7.00
C LEU A 202 3.00 12.62 -6.01
N ARG A 203 3.37 11.51 -5.38
CA ARG A 203 2.55 10.87 -4.35
C ARG A 203 2.35 11.73 -3.10
N ASN A 204 3.38 12.44 -2.66
CA ASN A 204 3.28 13.31 -1.48
C ASN A 204 2.40 14.54 -1.73
N GLN A 205 2.36 15.03 -2.96
CA GLN A 205 1.70 16.30 -3.29
C GLN A 205 0.35 16.14 -3.98
N TRP A 206 0.23 15.13 -4.84
CA TRP A 206 -0.97 14.81 -5.61
C TRP A 206 -1.28 13.30 -5.53
N PRO A 207 -1.57 12.78 -4.33
CA PRO A 207 -1.75 11.34 -4.12
C PRO A 207 -2.85 10.72 -4.98
N HIS A 208 -3.84 11.51 -5.38
CA HIS A 208 -4.94 11.02 -6.22
C HIS A 208 -4.51 10.72 -7.66
N VAL A 209 -3.60 11.49 -8.24
CA VAL A 209 -3.03 11.22 -9.57
C VAL A 209 -2.31 9.87 -9.55
N VAL A 210 -1.45 9.67 -8.55
CA VAL A 210 -0.73 8.42 -8.34
C VAL A 210 -1.68 7.24 -8.13
N ARG A 211 -2.76 7.42 -7.34
CA ARG A 211 -3.78 6.38 -7.13
C ARG A 211 -4.50 6.00 -8.43
N LEU A 212 -4.81 6.97 -9.29
CA LEU A 212 -5.45 6.70 -10.58
C LEU A 212 -4.50 6.01 -11.56
N ALA A 213 -3.23 6.42 -11.61
CA ALA A 213 -2.20 5.74 -12.39
C ALA A 213 -2.00 4.30 -11.91
N ASP A 214 -1.90 4.09 -10.59
CA ASP A 214 -1.84 2.76 -9.99
C ASP A 214 -3.04 1.89 -10.37
N ARG A 215 -4.23 2.48 -10.34
CA ARG A 215 -5.46 1.80 -10.73
C ARG A 215 -5.49 1.43 -12.20
N LEU A 216 -5.07 2.34 -13.08
CA LEU A 216 -4.96 2.09 -14.51
C LEU A 216 -4.05 0.88 -14.75
N LEU A 217 -2.84 0.94 -14.20
CA LEU A 217 -1.82 -0.09 -14.34
C LEU A 217 -2.29 -1.44 -13.80
N HIS A 218 -2.84 -1.51 -12.57
CA HIS A 218 -3.25 -2.78 -12.01
C HIS A 218 -4.42 -3.40 -12.78
N LEU A 219 -5.36 -2.58 -13.31
CA LEU A 219 -6.54 -3.12 -14.00
C LEU A 219 -6.11 -3.73 -15.32
N HIS A 220 -5.32 -3.01 -16.11
CA HIS A 220 -4.81 -3.52 -17.37
C HIS A 220 -3.88 -4.72 -17.16
N ALA A 221 -2.99 -4.68 -16.15
CA ALA A 221 -2.10 -5.80 -15.86
C ALA A 221 -2.87 -7.06 -15.45
N LEU A 222 -3.93 -6.94 -14.63
CA LEU A 222 -4.75 -8.09 -14.24
C LEU A 222 -5.63 -8.62 -15.38
N MET A 223 -6.12 -7.74 -16.26
CA MET A 223 -6.91 -8.13 -17.43
C MET A 223 -6.07 -8.86 -18.48
N GLN A 224 -4.81 -8.46 -18.66
CA GLN A 224 -3.87 -9.07 -19.61
C GLN A 224 -3.13 -10.29 -19.02
N GLY A 225 -2.69 -10.21 -17.77
CA GLY A 225 -2.00 -11.28 -17.05
C GLY A 225 -2.91 -12.43 -16.62
N GLN A 226 -3.98 -12.71 -17.39
CA GLN A 226 -4.90 -13.79 -17.05
C GLN A 226 -4.13 -15.11 -17.00
N PRO A 227 -4.19 -15.83 -15.87
CA PRO A 227 -3.60 -17.14 -15.79
C PRO A 227 -4.27 -18.03 -16.84
N GLY A 228 -3.47 -18.76 -17.62
CA GLY A 228 -3.98 -19.66 -18.66
C GLY A 228 -5.08 -20.57 -18.11
N GLU A 229 -5.95 -21.07 -19.02
CA GLU A 229 -7.18 -21.84 -18.73
C GLU A 229 -7.02 -23.04 -17.78
N HIS A 230 -5.78 -23.40 -17.41
CA HIS A 230 -5.41 -24.55 -16.60
C HIS A 230 -5.24 -24.24 -15.10
N ASN A 231 -5.39 -22.98 -14.65
CA ASN A 231 -5.26 -22.65 -13.23
C ASN A 231 -6.53 -22.98 -12.44
N ARG A 232 -6.47 -24.04 -11.63
CA ARG A 232 -7.58 -24.57 -10.81
C ARG A 232 -7.75 -23.89 -9.45
N SER A 233 -7.03 -22.80 -9.16
CA SER A 233 -7.16 -22.09 -7.87
C SER A 233 -8.51 -21.38 -7.79
N SER A 234 -9.33 -21.74 -6.80
CA SER A 234 -10.62 -21.09 -6.52
C SER A 234 -10.47 -19.59 -6.30
N SER A 235 -9.37 -19.16 -5.68
CA SER A 235 -9.08 -17.77 -5.38
C SER A 235 -8.85 -16.98 -6.68
N LEU A 236 -8.11 -17.53 -7.65
CA LEU A 236 -7.93 -16.88 -8.96
C LEU A 236 -9.22 -16.85 -9.79
N GLN A 237 -10.03 -17.90 -9.73
CA GLN A 237 -11.34 -17.91 -10.39
C GLN A 237 -12.26 -16.82 -9.82
N HIS A 238 -12.23 -16.61 -8.50
CA HIS A 238 -12.98 -15.54 -7.87
C HIS A 238 -12.46 -14.15 -8.30
N LEU A 239 -11.14 -13.96 -8.40
CA LEU A 239 -10.56 -12.71 -8.94
C LEU A 239 -11.05 -12.43 -10.36
N GLN A 240 -11.00 -13.44 -11.25
CA GLN A 240 -11.48 -13.31 -12.62
C GLN A 240 -12.96 -12.93 -12.68
N LEU A 241 -13.80 -13.48 -11.80
CA LEU A 241 -15.21 -13.13 -11.72
C LEU A 241 -15.40 -11.67 -11.26
N ILE A 242 -14.61 -11.19 -10.30
CA ILE A 242 -14.60 -9.79 -9.88
C ILE A 242 -14.21 -8.90 -11.07
N LEU A 243 -13.11 -9.21 -11.77
CA LEU A 243 -12.63 -8.41 -12.89
C LEU A 243 -13.62 -8.38 -14.07
N LYS A 244 -14.30 -9.49 -14.36
CA LYS A 244 -15.29 -9.56 -15.46
C LYS A 244 -16.58 -8.79 -15.15
N ARG A 245 -17.07 -8.87 -13.90
CA ARG A 245 -18.41 -8.36 -13.54
C ARG A 245 -18.38 -7.00 -12.84
N PHE A 246 -17.29 -6.72 -12.13
CA PHE A 246 -17.10 -5.54 -11.30
C PHE A 246 -15.63 -5.05 -11.34
N PRO A 247 -15.05 -4.80 -12.53
CA PRO A 247 -13.63 -4.45 -12.67
C PRO A 247 -13.22 -3.25 -11.82
N ARG A 248 -14.18 -2.38 -11.49
CA ARG A 248 -13.95 -1.11 -10.78
C ARG A 248 -14.29 -1.14 -9.29
N ASP A 249 -14.73 -2.27 -8.76
CA ASP A 249 -15.10 -2.39 -7.35
C ASP A 249 -13.86 -2.68 -6.50
N GLU A 250 -13.11 -1.61 -6.17
CA GLU A 250 -11.90 -1.68 -5.33
C GLU A 250 -12.17 -2.35 -3.97
N LYS A 251 -13.38 -2.25 -3.42
CA LYS A 251 -13.72 -2.92 -2.14
C LYS A 251 -13.72 -4.43 -2.30
N ARG A 252 -14.20 -4.94 -3.42
CA ARG A 252 -14.14 -6.39 -3.72
C ARG A 252 -12.72 -6.84 -4.00
N LEU A 253 -11.95 -6.05 -4.75
CA LEU A 253 -10.53 -6.34 -5.00
C LEU A 253 -9.72 -6.35 -3.70
N LEU A 254 -9.95 -5.40 -2.80
CA LEU A 254 -9.30 -5.35 -1.49
C LEU A 254 -9.66 -6.57 -0.64
N ARG A 255 -10.94 -6.96 -0.58
CA ARG A 255 -11.36 -8.17 0.14
C ARG A 255 -10.73 -9.44 -0.44
N TRP A 256 -10.67 -9.54 -1.76
CA TRP A 256 -9.99 -10.64 -2.43
C TRP A 256 -8.50 -10.66 -2.05
N PHE A 257 -7.85 -9.51 -2.12
CA PHE A 257 -6.44 -9.33 -1.78
C PHE A 257 -6.14 -9.72 -0.31
N GLU A 258 -6.97 -9.28 0.64
CA GLU A 258 -6.83 -9.64 2.06
C GLU A 258 -6.91 -11.15 2.27
N ASN A 259 -7.83 -11.84 1.57
CA ASN A 259 -7.94 -13.30 1.62
C ASN A 259 -6.75 -14.01 0.97
N ALA A 260 -6.31 -13.53 -0.20
CA ALA A 260 -5.15 -14.10 -0.90
C ALA A 260 -3.86 -13.98 -0.06
N ILE A 261 -3.71 -12.87 0.67
CA ILE A 261 -2.64 -12.69 1.66
C ILE A 261 -2.69 -13.74 2.77
N ILE A 262 -3.88 -14.02 3.29
CA ILE A 262 -4.05 -15.02 4.35
C ILE A 262 -3.65 -16.40 3.80
N GLU A 263 -4.08 -16.75 2.60
CA GLU A 263 -3.72 -18.00 1.93
C GLU A 263 -2.20 -18.13 1.74
N ILE A 264 -1.53 -17.07 1.25
CA ILE A 264 -0.06 -17.05 1.14
C ILE A 264 0.58 -17.22 2.52
N GLY A 265 0.06 -16.54 3.55
CA GLY A 265 0.54 -16.67 4.93
C GLY A 265 0.38 -18.07 5.50
N GLU A 266 -0.71 -18.77 5.17
CA GLU A 266 -0.97 -20.16 5.54
C GLU A 266 -0.03 -21.13 4.80
N SER A 267 0.20 -20.92 3.51
CA SER A 267 1.23 -21.65 2.74
C SER A 267 2.61 -21.48 3.37
N VAL A 268 3.01 -20.23 3.69
CA VAL A 268 4.27 -19.92 4.42
C VAL A 268 4.34 -20.65 5.75
N HIS A 269 3.25 -20.69 6.52
CA HIS A 269 3.23 -21.40 7.80
C HIS A 269 3.38 -22.91 7.63
N PHE A 270 2.72 -23.50 6.62
CA PHE A 270 2.84 -24.92 6.30
C PHE A 270 4.30 -25.32 6.03
N PHE A 271 5.03 -24.51 5.26
CA PHE A 271 6.46 -24.71 5.00
C PHE A 271 7.31 -24.79 6.29
N VAL A 272 6.95 -24.05 7.33
CA VAL A 272 7.65 -24.12 8.62
C VAL A 272 7.41 -25.46 9.30
N THR A 273 6.16 -25.94 9.26
CA THR A 273 5.74 -27.17 9.93
C THR A 273 6.16 -28.45 9.21
N ILE A 274 6.35 -28.42 7.90
CA ILE A 274 6.55 -29.65 7.11
C ILE A 274 7.83 -30.43 7.48
N HIS A 275 8.81 -29.77 8.09
CA HIS A 275 10.10 -30.34 8.52
C HIS A 275 9.96 -31.37 9.66
N THR A 276 8.77 -31.51 10.27
CA THR A 276 8.54 -32.49 11.35
C THR A 276 8.06 -33.86 10.85
N HIS A 277 7.83 -34.01 9.54
CA HIS A 277 7.36 -35.27 8.96
C HIS A 277 8.53 -36.16 8.49
N THR A 278 8.34 -37.47 8.47
CA THR A 278 9.39 -38.46 8.17
C THR A 278 9.39 -38.97 6.74
N ASP A 279 8.34 -38.71 5.96
CA ASP A 279 8.18 -39.20 4.59
C ASP A 279 8.66 -38.16 3.56
N ALA A 280 9.79 -38.43 2.91
CA ALA A 280 10.45 -37.52 1.99
C ALA A 280 9.66 -37.25 0.70
N ASP A 281 8.93 -38.26 0.19
CA ASP A 281 8.19 -38.12 -1.08
C ASP A 281 6.92 -37.28 -0.87
N TRP A 282 6.23 -37.51 0.24
CA TRP A 282 5.11 -36.67 0.65
C TRP A 282 5.54 -35.23 0.92
N GLN A 283 6.70 -35.03 1.56
CA GLN A 283 7.25 -33.70 1.81
C GLN A 283 7.56 -32.95 0.53
N ALA A 284 8.23 -33.59 -0.43
CA ALA A 284 8.55 -32.97 -1.71
C ALA A 284 7.28 -32.58 -2.50
N ALA A 285 6.29 -33.48 -2.56
CA ALA A 285 5.03 -33.21 -3.25
C ALA A 285 4.22 -32.08 -2.59
N ALA A 286 4.16 -32.05 -1.26
CA ALA A 286 3.46 -31.00 -0.52
C ALA A 286 4.17 -29.65 -0.64
N LEU A 287 5.50 -29.62 -0.59
CA LEU A 287 6.30 -28.41 -0.83
C LEU A 287 6.07 -27.85 -2.23
N LEU A 288 6.12 -28.71 -3.25
CA LEU A 288 5.89 -28.29 -4.64
C LEU A 288 4.50 -27.68 -4.82
N LYS A 289 3.48 -28.29 -4.19
CA LYS A 289 2.11 -27.76 -4.21
C LYS A 289 2.07 -26.35 -3.63
N GLU A 290 2.64 -26.12 -2.45
CA GLU A 290 2.63 -24.81 -1.82
C GLU A 290 3.47 -23.77 -2.60
N ILE A 291 4.58 -24.18 -3.21
CA ILE A 291 5.39 -23.29 -4.08
C ILE A 291 4.55 -22.84 -5.27
N ARG A 292 3.84 -23.75 -5.93
CA ARG A 292 2.93 -23.41 -7.04
C ARG A 292 1.76 -22.54 -6.59
N THR A 293 1.23 -22.76 -5.39
CA THR A 293 0.20 -21.87 -4.81
C THR A 293 0.74 -20.45 -4.62
N ILE A 294 1.93 -20.29 -4.05
CA ILE A 294 2.56 -18.97 -3.90
C ILE A 294 2.86 -18.37 -5.28
N GLU A 295 3.43 -19.13 -6.19
CA GLU A 295 3.78 -18.69 -7.54
C GLU A 295 2.56 -18.13 -8.30
N THR A 296 1.40 -18.78 -8.12
CA THR A 296 0.16 -18.38 -8.80
C THR A 296 -0.57 -17.22 -8.12
N LEU A 297 -0.53 -17.12 -6.78
CA LEU A 297 -1.22 -16.07 -6.02
C LEU A 297 -0.40 -14.80 -5.84
N PHE A 298 0.92 -14.91 -5.76
CA PHE A 298 1.77 -13.77 -5.40
C PHE A 298 1.82 -12.67 -6.47
N PRO A 299 1.89 -12.95 -7.79
CA PRO A 299 1.85 -11.90 -8.81
C PRO A 299 0.59 -11.02 -8.74
N PRO A 300 -0.65 -11.55 -8.73
CA PRO A 300 -1.83 -10.70 -8.61
C PRO A 300 -1.93 -9.98 -7.26
N VAL A 301 -1.41 -10.58 -6.18
CA VAL A 301 -1.26 -9.86 -4.89
C VAL A 301 -0.31 -8.68 -5.03
N LEU A 302 0.86 -8.87 -5.66
CA LEU A 302 1.83 -7.79 -5.84
C LEU A 302 1.28 -6.67 -6.74
N VAL A 303 0.55 -7.01 -7.81
CA VAL A 303 -0.13 -6.05 -8.69
C VAL A 303 -1.17 -5.21 -7.94
N LEU A 304 -1.89 -5.80 -6.97
CA LEU A 304 -2.90 -5.12 -6.15
C LEU A 304 -2.36 -4.53 -4.84
N ALA A 305 -1.04 -4.55 -4.61
CA ALA A 305 -0.46 -4.11 -3.34
C ALA A 305 -0.75 -2.63 -3.02
N ASP A 306 -1.03 -1.79 -4.02
CA ASP A 306 -1.46 -0.40 -3.82
C ASP A 306 -2.73 -0.30 -2.97
N LEU A 307 -3.69 -1.22 -3.13
CA LEU A 307 -4.97 -1.18 -2.40
C LEU A 307 -4.80 -1.25 -0.87
N ILE A 308 -3.80 -1.98 -0.38
CA ILE A 308 -3.55 -2.08 1.06
C ILE A 308 -2.55 -1.03 1.54
N VAL A 309 -1.58 -0.66 0.71
CA VAL A 309 -0.52 0.26 1.11
C VAL A 309 -1.07 1.65 1.42
N HIS A 310 -2.18 2.03 0.77
CA HIS A 310 -2.82 3.34 0.93
C HIS A 310 -3.83 3.43 2.07
N VAL A 311 -4.17 2.33 2.77
CA VAL A 311 -5.04 2.39 3.96
C VAL A 311 -4.26 2.65 5.25
N PRO A 312 -4.91 3.19 6.31
CA PRO A 312 -4.26 3.38 7.61
C PRO A 312 -3.63 2.09 8.14
N ASN A 313 -2.36 2.19 8.59
CA ASN A 313 -1.53 1.05 9.00
C ASN A 313 -1.32 -0.02 7.92
N GLY A 314 -1.61 0.30 6.65
CA GLY A 314 -1.53 -0.57 5.50
C GLY A 314 -0.17 -1.21 5.30
N ALA A 315 0.90 -0.41 5.36
CA ALA A 315 2.29 -0.88 5.30
C ALA A 315 2.58 -1.96 6.36
N SER A 316 2.22 -1.72 7.62
CA SER A 316 2.42 -2.71 8.69
C SER A 316 1.54 -3.95 8.50
N ARG A 317 0.29 -3.80 8.05
CA ARG A 317 -0.61 -4.94 7.79
C ARG A 317 -0.05 -5.81 6.67
N PHE A 318 0.42 -5.19 5.59
CA PHE A 318 1.06 -5.89 4.48
C PHE A 318 2.39 -6.51 4.89
N ALA A 319 3.21 -5.85 5.69
CA ALA A 319 4.45 -6.43 6.21
C ALA A 319 4.18 -7.67 7.10
N LEU A 320 3.14 -7.65 7.94
CA LEU A 320 2.75 -8.80 8.75
C LEU A 320 2.20 -9.97 7.94
N ALA A 321 1.63 -9.70 6.75
CA ALA A 321 1.14 -10.73 5.82
C ALA A 321 2.23 -11.70 5.40
N PHE A 322 3.43 -11.21 5.10
CA PHE A 322 4.59 -12.05 4.72
C PHE A 322 4.96 -13.08 5.80
N PHE A 323 4.56 -12.83 7.05
CA PHE A 323 4.81 -13.71 8.17
C PHE A 323 3.56 -14.49 8.62
N GLY A 324 2.46 -14.46 7.86
CA GLY A 324 1.21 -15.13 8.23
C GLY A 324 0.60 -14.61 9.54
N LEU A 325 0.82 -13.33 9.87
CA LEU A 325 0.31 -12.66 11.07
C LEU A 325 -0.84 -11.72 10.72
N VAL A 326 -1.75 -12.21 9.87
CA VAL A 326 -2.96 -11.52 9.42
C VAL A 326 -4.14 -12.51 9.47
N GLY A 327 -5.37 -12.00 9.66
CA GLY A 327 -6.58 -12.83 9.73
C GLY A 327 -6.51 -13.91 10.81
N SER A 328 -6.88 -15.14 10.45
CA SER A 328 -6.88 -16.32 11.35
C SER A 328 -5.51 -16.58 11.99
N GLY A 329 -4.41 -16.30 11.27
CA GLY A 329 -3.05 -16.48 11.76
C GLY A 329 -2.70 -15.51 12.89
N ARG A 330 -3.25 -14.29 12.83
CA ARG A 330 -3.11 -13.30 13.91
C ARG A 330 -3.95 -13.70 15.13
N GLU A 331 -5.20 -14.09 14.92
CA GLU A 331 -6.10 -14.51 16.00
C GLU A 331 -5.53 -15.69 16.79
N LYS A 332 -5.00 -16.71 16.10
CA LYS A 332 -4.33 -17.86 16.73
C LYS A 332 -3.12 -17.43 17.56
N TRP A 333 -2.31 -16.51 17.04
CA TRP A 333 -1.14 -16.00 17.74
C TRP A 333 -1.51 -15.18 18.98
N ASP A 334 -2.54 -14.32 18.87
CA ASP A 334 -3.06 -13.53 20.00
C ASP A 334 -3.57 -14.46 21.13
N GLN A 335 -4.27 -15.54 20.79
CA GLN A 335 -4.70 -16.57 21.75
C GLN A 335 -3.52 -17.33 22.39
N GLU A 336 -2.50 -17.69 21.61
CA GLU A 336 -1.30 -18.36 22.11
C GLU A 336 -0.55 -17.47 23.12
N ILE A 337 -0.42 -16.19 22.81
CA ILE A 337 0.22 -15.21 23.70
C ILE A 337 -0.61 -14.97 24.95
N LEU A 338 -1.93 -14.87 24.83
CA LEU A 338 -2.81 -14.74 25.98
C LEU A 338 -2.62 -15.93 26.94
N THR A 339 -2.60 -17.15 26.41
CA THR A 339 -2.36 -18.37 27.19
C THR A 339 -0.98 -18.34 27.88
N LYS A 340 0.08 -17.92 27.16
CA LYS A 340 1.41 -17.75 27.76
C LYS A 340 1.44 -16.66 28.82
N GLY A 341 0.68 -15.58 28.61
CA GLY A 341 0.48 -14.47 29.55
C GLY A 341 -0.17 -14.95 30.83
N GLU A 342 -1.28 -15.67 30.75
CA GLU A 342 -1.95 -16.28 31.90
C GLU A 342 -1.00 -17.19 32.68
N MET A 343 -0.23 -18.04 32.00
CA MET A 343 0.77 -18.89 32.65
C MET A 343 1.88 -18.07 33.33
N ALA A 344 2.30 -16.95 32.74
CA ALA A 344 3.33 -16.08 33.33
C ALA A 344 2.81 -15.34 34.57
N VAL A 345 1.62 -14.75 34.48
CA VAL A 345 0.95 -14.07 35.59
C VAL A 345 0.65 -15.05 36.73
N ARG A 346 0.12 -16.24 36.42
CA ARG A 346 -0.11 -17.30 37.42
C ARG A 346 1.19 -17.72 38.12
N ARG A 347 2.28 -17.90 37.36
CA ARG A 347 3.60 -18.20 37.93
C ARG A 347 4.10 -17.06 38.83
N GLN A 348 3.83 -15.81 38.47
CA GLN A 348 4.21 -14.65 39.27
C GLN A 348 3.45 -14.61 40.60
N PHE A 349 2.14 -14.85 40.60
CA PHE A 349 1.36 -15.00 41.84
C PHE A 349 1.90 -16.14 42.71
N LEU A 350 2.14 -17.33 42.14
CA LEU A 350 2.70 -18.47 42.88
C LEU A 350 4.09 -18.15 43.48
N ARG A 351 4.93 -17.43 42.75
CA ARG A 351 6.25 -17.02 43.21
C ARG A 351 6.16 -15.99 44.34
N ASN A 352 5.23 -15.04 44.25
CA ASN A 352 5.02 -14.02 45.27
C ASN A 352 4.42 -14.60 46.54
N MET A 353 3.47 -15.54 46.44
CA MET A 353 2.97 -16.28 47.60
C MET A 353 4.07 -17.05 48.33
N ARG A 354 4.99 -17.71 47.59
CA ARG A 354 6.17 -18.37 48.19
C ARG A 354 7.14 -17.42 48.89
N ARG A 355 7.05 -16.11 48.61
CA ARG A 355 7.89 -15.05 49.20
C ARG A 355 7.13 -14.21 50.22
N GLU A 356 5.94 -14.66 50.64
CA GLU A 356 5.05 -13.94 51.58
C GLU A 356 4.68 -12.53 51.07
N ILE A 357 4.65 -12.35 49.76
CA ILE A 357 4.20 -11.12 49.11
C ILE A 357 2.71 -11.28 48.78
N GLY A 358 1.88 -10.41 49.35
CA GLY A 358 0.43 -10.40 49.16
C GLY A 358 0.01 -10.24 47.68
N PRO A 359 -1.16 -10.80 47.29
CA PRO A 359 -1.69 -10.69 45.94
C PRO A 359 -1.82 -9.25 45.45
N GLU A 360 -2.12 -8.29 46.34
CA GLU A 360 -2.35 -6.90 45.97
C GLU A 360 -1.16 -6.26 45.26
N LYS A 361 0.07 -6.59 45.67
CA LYS A 361 1.30 -6.05 45.06
C LYS A 361 1.52 -6.58 43.64
N THR A 362 1.02 -7.79 43.37
CA THR A 362 1.09 -8.38 42.03
C THR A 362 0.06 -7.74 41.10
N ILE A 363 -1.15 -7.47 41.63
CA ILE A 363 -2.19 -6.74 40.91
C ILE A 363 -1.71 -5.33 40.58
N GLU A 364 -1.21 -4.59 41.57
CA GLU A 364 -0.67 -3.24 41.40
C GLU A 364 0.42 -3.18 40.32
N ALA A 365 1.40 -4.07 40.37
CA ALA A 365 2.51 -4.10 39.43
C ALA A 365 2.07 -4.43 37.98
N LEU A 366 1.01 -5.21 37.79
CA LEU A 366 0.54 -5.67 36.48
C LEU A 366 -0.64 -4.86 35.92
N CYS A 367 -1.18 -3.92 36.70
CA CYS A 367 -2.14 -2.92 36.20
C CYS A 367 -1.47 -1.74 35.49
N PHE A 368 -0.14 -1.58 35.60
CA PHE A 368 0.64 -0.51 34.94
C PHE A 368 0.06 0.91 35.12
N GLY A 369 -0.56 1.19 36.27
CA GLY A 369 -1.16 2.49 36.58
C GLY A 369 -2.63 2.66 36.19
N ASP A 370 -3.30 1.64 35.64
CA ASP A 370 -4.75 1.67 35.42
C ASP A 370 -5.51 1.51 36.75
N GLY A 371 -5.97 2.63 37.30
CA GLY A 371 -6.70 2.68 38.56
C GLY A 371 -8.08 2.03 38.51
N LEU A 372 -8.75 2.01 37.36
CA LEU A 372 -10.07 1.37 37.23
C LEU A 372 -9.91 -0.15 37.25
N LEU A 373 -8.95 -0.67 36.50
CA LEU A 373 -8.63 -2.09 36.51
C LEU A 373 -8.13 -2.53 37.89
N TYR A 374 -7.24 -1.75 38.52
CA TYR A 374 -6.75 -2.04 39.86
C TYR A 374 -7.88 -2.18 40.88
N ASN A 375 -8.77 -1.19 40.98
CA ASN A 375 -9.89 -1.22 41.92
C ASN A 375 -10.83 -2.41 41.66
N LYS A 376 -11.10 -2.72 40.39
CA LYS A 376 -11.92 -3.86 40.00
C LYS A 376 -11.33 -5.19 40.45
N LEU A 377 -10.02 -5.38 40.27
CA LEU A 377 -9.33 -6.63 40.62
C LEU A 377 -9.08 -6.77 42.11
N MET A 378 -8.85 -5.66 42.81
CA MET A 378 -8.78 -5.62 44.27
C MET A 378 -10.11 -6.02 44.91
N GLY A 379 -11.25 -5.73 44.27
CA GLY A 379 -12.58 -6.18 44.71
C GLY A 379 -12.81 -7.69 44.62
N GLU A 380 -11.90 -8.46 44.01
CA GLU A 380 -11.96 -9.93 43.98
C GLU A 380 -11.16 -10.58 45.14
N LEU A 381 -10.45 -9.77 45.93
CA LEU A 381 -9.76 -10.20 47.14
C LEU A 381 -10.67 -10.02 48.36
N ASP A 382 -10.52 -10.85 49.38
CA ASP A 382 -11.21 -10.66 50.65
C ASP A 382 -10.74 -9.35 51.31
N TRP A 383 -11.69 -8.56 51.79
CA TRP A 383 -11.43 -7.22 52.32
C TRP A 383 -10.51 -7.24 53.56
N LEU A 384 -10.60 -8.29 54.38
CA LEU A 384 -9.87 -8.40 55.65
C LEU A 384 -8.48 -8.98 55.45
N THR A 385 -8.39 -10.09 54.73
CA THR A 385 -7.15 -10.86 54.55
C THR A 385 -6.34 -10.42 53.35
N LYS A 386 -6.98 -9.76 52.36
CA LYS A 386 -6.42 -9.42 51.04
C LYS A 386 -5.95 -10.65 50.24
N ASP A 387 -6.44 -11.82 50.60
CA ASP A 387 -6.17 -13.07 49.90
C ASP A 387 -7.34 -13.48 48.99
N PHE A 388 -7.09 -14.45 48.11
CA PHE A 388 -8.13 -15.06 47.29
C PHE A 388 -8.87 -16.12 48.10
N ASP A 389 -10.19 -16.03 48.20
CA ASP A 389 -11.01 -17.07 48.85
C ASP A 389 -11.11 -18.35 48.00
N SER A 390 -10.89 -18.23 46.69
CA SER A 390 -11.04 -19.35 45.75
C SER A 390 -10.06 -19.30 44.58
N LEU A 391 -9.77 -20.48 44.03
CA LEU A 391 -9.00 -20.61 42.78
C LEU A 391 -9.69 -19.92 41.60
N ARG A 392 -11.04 -19.84 41.63
CA ARG A 392 -11.83 -19.21 40.57
C ARG A 392 -11.67 -17.68 40.55
N GLN A 393 -11.67 -17.03 41.72
CA GLN A 393 -11.37 -15.58 41.82
C GLN A 393 -9.94 -15.30 41.35
N ARG A 394 -8.97 -16.11 41.80
CA ARG A 394 -7.58 -15.98 41.35
C ARG A 394 -7.47 -16.11 39.84
N ASP A 395 -8.10 -17.12 39.24
CA ASP A 395 -8.03 -17.33 37.79
C ASP A 395 -8.71 -16.20 37.01
N LYS A 396 -9.79 -15.63 37.52
CA LYS A 396 -10.44 -14.42 36.95
C LYS A 396 -9.50 -13.22 36.98
N VAL A 397 -8.79 -12.99 38.09
CA VAL A 397 -7.79 -11.92 38.20
C VAL A 397 -6.59 -12.17 37.29
N VAL A 398 -6.11 -13.42 37.21
CA VAL A 398 -5.03 -13.82 36.29
C VAL A 398 -5.42 -13.55 34.84
N GLN A 399 -6.63 -13.91 34.40
CA GLN A 399 -7.10 -13.65 33.03
C GLN A 399 -7.14 -12.16 32.71
N ALA A 400 -7.65 -11.34 33.63
CA ALA A 400 -7.70 -9.90 33.42
C ALA A 400 -6.30 -9.26 33.35
N LEU A 401 -5.40 -9.64 34.25
CA LEU A 401 -4.01 -9.17 34.24
C LEU A 401 -3.17 -9.74 33.09
N ALA A 402 -3.55 -10.91 32.56
CA ALA A 402 -2.89 -11.48 31.39
C ALA A 402 -3.07 -10.57 30.18
N ILE A 403 -4.26 -9.98 29.99
CA ILE A 403 -4.55 -9.04 28.89
C ILE A 403 -3.63 -7.81 28.96
N THR A 404 -3.49 -7.18 30.14
CA THR A 404 -2.60 -6.02 30.29
C THR A 404 -1.13 -6.39 30.13
N TYR A 405 -0.72 -7.52 30.73
CA TYR A 405 0.64 -8.03 30.59
C TYR A 405 1.01 -8.33 29.14
N THR A 406 0.12 -8.97 28.38
CA THR A 406 0.37 -9.30 26.97
C THR A 406 0.32 -8.07 26.08
N SER A 407 -0.60 -7.14 26.32
CA SER A 407 -0.64 -5.86 25.61
C SER A 407 0.66 -5.06 25.79
N PHE A 408 1.15 -4.93 27.02
CA PHE A 408 2.41 -4.22 27.30
C PHE A 408 3.62 -4.88 26.63
N ARG A 409 3.62 -6.21 26.51
CA ARG A 409 4.73 -6.99 25.91
C ARG A 409 4.50 -7.38 24.46
N GLU A 410 3.41 -6.96 23.84
CA GLU A 410 3.01 -7.42 22.52
C GLU A 410 4.10 -7.13 21.49
N GLY A 411 4.71 -5.94 21.53
CA GLY A 411 5.81 -5.56 20.64
C GLY A 411 7.00 -6.52 20.70
N ILE A 412 7.41 -6.92 21.91
CA ILE A 412 8.53 -7.84 22.13
C ILE A 412 8.20 -9.25 21.61
N PHE A 413 7.00 -9.74 21.94
CA PHE A 413 6.56 -11.06 21.49
C PHE A 413 6.40 -11.11 19.97
N LEU A 414 5.86 -10.05 19.37
CA LEU A 414 5.68 -9.96 17.93
C LEU A 414 7.03 -9.91 17.20
N ALA A 415 7.98 -9.10 17.68
CA ALA A 415 9.33 -9.03 17.09
C ALA A 415 10.04 -10.39 17.13
N THR A 416 9.85 -11.15 18.22
CA THR A 416 10.39 -12.52 18.37
C THR A 416 9.75 -13.47 17.37
N GLU A 417 8.41 -13.44 17.25
CA GLU A 417 7.69 -14.31 16.32
C GLU A 417 8.01 -13.98 14.86
N VAL A 418 8.02 -12.70 14.50
CA VAL A 418 8.43 -12.23 13.15
C VAL A 418 9.85 -12.70 12.83
N SER A 419 10.80 -12.56 13.77
CA SER A 419 12.18 -13.02 13.56
C SER A 419 12.31 -14.54 13.44
N LYS A 420 11.45 -15.29 14.13
CA LYS A 420 11.36 -16.75 13.98
C LYS A 420 10.82 -17.11 12.58
N ARG A 421 9.64 -16.61 12.23
CA ARG A 421 8.97 -16.89 10.94
C ARG A 421 9.78 -16.42 9.75
N PHE A 422 10.49 -15.29 9.85
CA PHE A 422 11.43 -14.85 8.82
C PHE A 422 12.57 -15.85 8.60
N ARG A 423 13.20 -16.34 9.68
CA ARG A 423 14.28 -17.34 9.54
C ARG A 423 13.76 -18.63 8.93
N ASP A 424 12.56 -19.05 9.30
CA ASP A 424 11.93 -20.25 8.76
C ASP A 424 11.60 -20.08 7.27
N LEU A 425 11.02 -18.94 6.88
CA LEU A 425 10.76 -18.58 5.48
C LEU A 425 12.05 -18.56 4.66
N MET A 426 13.09 -17.87 5.15
CA MET A 426 14.37 -17.80 4.44
C MET A 426 15.03 -19.18 4.31
N ARG A 427 14.91 -20.04 5.32
CA ARG A 427 15.40 -21.43 5.25
C ARG A 427 14.67 -22.21 4.16
N VAL A 428 13.37 -22.03 4.03
CA VAL A 428 12.53 -22.72 3.04
C VAL A 428 12.86 -22.27 1.63
N VAL A 429 13.02 -20.96 1.43
CA VAL A 429 13.29 -20.36 0.11
C VAL A 429 14.77 -20.46 -0.26
N HIS A 430 15.65 -20.84 0.68
CA HIS A 430 17.08 -21.00 0.42
C HIS A 430 17.36 -22.11 -0.59
N GLU A 431 18.22 -21.81 -1.55
CA GLU A 431 18.61 -22.71 -2.64
C GLU A 431 19.07 -24.08 -2.12
N ASP A 432 19.98 -24.10 -1.14
CA ASP A 432 20.49 -25.35 -0.55
C ASP A 432 19.39 -26.24 0.05
N ASN A 433 18.36 -25.64 0.66
CA ASN A 433 17.28 -26.42 1.26
C ASN A 433 16.34 -26.94 0.19
N LEU A 434 16.02 -26.12 -0.82
CA LEU A 434 15.23 -26.54 -1.97
C LEU A 434 15.92 -27.68 -2.72
N ARG A 435 17.23 -27.59 -2.95
CA ARG A 435 18.04 -28.62 -3.60
C ARG A 435 18.10 -29.94 -2.83
N ARG A 436 18.00 -29.88 -1.50
CA ARG A 436 17.99 -31.05 -0.63
C ARG A 436 16.65 -31.79 -0.65
N VAL A 437 15.54 -31.06 -0.74
CA VAL A 437 14.20 -31.62 -0.55
C VAL A 437 13.49 -31.91 -1.88
N LEU A 438 13.79 -31.16 -2.95
CA LEU A 438 13.17 -31.34 -4.25
C LEU A 438 14.01 -32.26 -5.16
N PRO A 439 13.37 -33.09 -6.00
CA PRO A 439 14.05 -33.77 -7.09
C PRO A 439 14.78 -32.78 -8.02
N PRO A 440 15.89 -33.17 -8.68
CA PRO A 440 16.71 -32.26 -9.49
C PRO A 440 15.92 -31.51 -10.59
N GLU A 441 15.04 -32.22 -11.29
CA GLU A 441 14.21 -31.67 -12.37
C GLU A 441 13.24 -30.58 -11.84
N VAL A 442 12.63 -30.83 -10.69
CA VAL A 442 11.70 -29.91 -10.03
C VAL A 442 12.44 -28.73 -9.42
N PHE A 443 13.65 -28.95 -8.90
CA PHE A 443 14.50 -27.89 -8.41
C PHE A 443 14.90 -26.91 -9.52
N GLU A 444 15.25 -27.40 -10.71
CA GLU A 444 15.54 -26.54 -11.86
C GLU A 444 14.32 -25.67 -12.24
N GLU A 445 13.13 -26.26 -12.32
CA GLU A 445 11.85 -25.53 -12.54
C GLU A 445 11.66 -24.43 -11.49
N VAL A 446 11.79 -24.77 -10.20
CA VAL A 446 11.60 -23.83 -9.09
C VAL A 446 12.68 -22.73 -9.04
N SER A 447 13.93 -23.07 -9.39
CA SER A 447 15.06 -22.12 -9.36
C SER A 447 14.92 -20.99 -10.37
N GLN A 448 14.17 -21.23 -11.45
CA GLN A 448 13.87 -20.26 -12.50
C GLN A 448 12.72 -19.32 -12.12
N LEU A 449 11.97 -19.62 -11.04
CA LEU A 449 10.87 -18.79 -10.57
C LEU A 449 11.38 -17.49 -9.94
N LYS A 450 11.22 -16.37 -10.65
CA LYS A 450 11.51 -15.02 -10.14
C LYS A 450 10.67 -14.64 -8.91
N VAL A 451 9.50 -15.26 -8.76
CA VAL A 451 8.54 -15.00 -7.68
C VAL A 451 9.15 -15.25 -6.30
N LEU A 452 9.88 -16.35 -6.10
CA LEU A 452 10.45 -16.70 -4.80
C LEU A 452 11.54 -15.70 -4.34
N ARG A 453 12.36 -15.22 -5.28
CA ARG A 453 13.37 -14.19 -5.00
C ARG A 453 12.73 -12.85 -4.63
N THR A 454 11.65 -12.49 -5.32
CA THR A 454 10.86 -11.29 -5.05
C THR A 454 10.21 -11.37 -3.67
N LEU A 455 9.59 -12.51 -3.34
CA LEU A 455 9.01 -12.78 -2.02
C LEU A 455 10.05 -12.66 -0.89
N ALA A 456 11.23 -13.27 -1.06
CA ALA A 456 12.30 -13.21 -0.07
C ALA A 456 12.80 -11.77 0.15
N THR A 457 12.94 -11.00 -0.93
CA THR A 457 13.35 -9.58 -0.88
C THR A 457 12.33 -8.74 -0.12
N LEU A 458 11.05 -8.85 -0.47
CA LEU A 458 9.99 -8.11 0.22
C LEU A 458 9.80 -8.56 1.67
N ALA A 459 10.01 -9.85 1.98
CA ALA A 459 10.01 -10.33 3.36
C ALA A 459 11.15 -9.74 4.20
N ALA A 460 12.34 -9.55 3.60
CA ALA A 460 13.46 -8.89 4.29
C ALA A 460 13.15 -7.41 4.58
N ASP A 461 12.55 -6.70 3.62
CA ASP A 461 12.14 -5.31 3.79
C ASP A 461 10.99 -5.17 4.80
N ALA A 462 10.01 -6.08 4.76
CA ALA A 462 8.93 -6.16 5.73
C ALA A 462 9.45 -6.34 7.16
N ARG A 463 10.44 -7.23 7.36
CA ARG A 463 11.09 -7.40 8.67
C ARG A 463 11.78 -6.13 9.14
N ARG A 464 12.50 -5.43 8.25
CA ARG A 464 13.19 -4.17 8.58
C ARG A 464 12.21 -3.08 8.98
N CYS A 465 11.11 -2.94 8.23
CA CYS A 465 10.02 -2.03 8.52
C CYS A 465 9.41 -2.29 9.91
N LEU A 466 9.00 -3.54 10.18
CA LEU A 466 8.39 -3.92 11.46
C LEU A 466 9.33 -3.76 12.66
N ALA A 467 10.65 -3.96 12.47
CA ALA A 467 11.64 -3.77 13.53
C ALA A 467 11.75 -2.30 13.96
N LYS A 468 11.77 -1.36 13.00
CA LYS A 468 11.85 0.09 13.28
C LYS A 468 10.57 0.66 13.87
N ARG A 469 9.40 0.22 13.39
CA ARG A 469 8.09 0.73 13.83
C ARG A 469 7.75 0.51 15.31
N ARG A 470 8.40 -0.45 15.98
CA ARG A 470 8.03 -0.85 17.35
C ARG A 470 9.21 -0.82 18.34
N ALA A 471 10.36 -0.31 17.91
CA ALA A 471 11.47 -0.10 18.82
C ALA A 471 11.19 1.13 19.69
N LEU A 472 11.17 0.95 21.01
CA LEU A 472 10.88 2.01 22.01
C LEU A 472 11.83 3.23 21.90
N GLU A 473 12.99 3.03 21.28
CA GLU A 473 14.05 4.04 21.10
C GLU A 473 14.00 4.73 19.72
N THR A 474 13.08 4.34 18.83
CA THR A 474 12.97 4.93 17.48
C THR A 474 12.13 6.20 17.53
N ASP A 475 12.67 7.28 16.99
CA ASP A 475 11.99 8.55 16.81
C ASP A 475 10.87 8.44 15.77
N LEU A 476 9.89 9.34 15.85
CA LEU A 476 8.71 9.34 14.97
C LEU A 476 9.10 9.43 13.49
N GLU A 477 10.11 10.23 13.16
CA GLU A 477 10.58 10.43 11.79
C GLU A 477 11.16 9.13 11.22
N SER A 478 12.03 8.44 11.98
CA SER A 478 12.55 7.13 11.59
C SER A 478 11.47 6.04 11.48
N MET A 479 10.43 6.09 12.31
CA MET A 479 9.29 5.17 12.20
C MET A 479 8.51 5.38 10.90
N VAL A 480 8.18 6.63 10.57
CA VAL A 480 7.45 6.98 9.34
C VAL A 480 8.31 6.71 8.11
N ALA A 481 9.60 7.03 8.16
CA ALA A 481 10.54 6.74 7.09
C ALA A 481 10.64 5.23 6.79
N ALA A 482 10.59 4.38 7.81
CA ALA A 482 10.61 2.93 7.62
C ALA A 482 9.36 2.40 6.90
N ASP A 483 8.19 2.99 7.17
CA ASP A 483 6.96 2.68 6.43
C ASP A 483 7.11 3.15 4.97
N LEU A 484 7.59 4.38 4.73
CA LEU A 484 7.80 4.93 3.39
C LEU A 484 8.79 4.10 2.57
N ASP A 485 9.93 3.71 3.14
CA ASP A 485 10.94 2.87 2.50
C ASP A 485 10.38 1.50 2.10
N PHE A 486 9.58 0.89 2.97
CA PHE A 486 8.93 -0.39 2.66
C PHE A 486 7.94 -0.25 1.52
N ILE A 487 7.13 0.81 1.54
CA ILE A 487 6.18 1.08 0.46
C ILE A 487 6.92 1.30 -0.85
N GLN A 488 7.99 2.10 -0.87
CA GLN A 488 8.80 2.33 -2.05
C GLN A 488 9.35 1.01 -2.62
N SER A 489 9.84 0.12 -1.76
CA SER A 489 10.30 -1.20 -2.19
C SER A 489 9.17 -2.02 -2.84
N VAL A 490 8.01 -2.08 -2.21
CA VAL A 490 6.82 -2.77 -2.75
C VAL A 490 6.41 -2.18 -4.11
N ARG A 491 6.37 -0.85 -4.24
CA ARG A 491 6.02 -0.16 -5.48
C ARG A 491 7.01 -0.46 -6.59
N ARG A 492 8.32 -0.43 -6.32
CA ARG A 492 9.35 -0.77 -7.32
C ARG A 492 9.20 -2.20 -7.84
N GLN A 493 9.00 -3.16 -6.94
CA GLN A 493 8.80 -4.57 -7.35
C GLN A 493 7.49 -4.75 -8.13
N ARG A 494 6.42 -4.07 -7.72
CA ARG A 494 5.14 -4.05 -8.41
C ARG A 494 5.26 -3.46 -9.82
N LEU A 495 5.89 -2.30 -9.97
CA LEU A 495 6.07 -1.65 -11.27
C LEU A 495 6.93 -2.50 -12.20
N ALA A 496 8.01 -3.11 -11.71
CA ALA A 496 8.82 -4.04 -12.50
C ALA A 496 7.99 -5.25 -12.99
N LEU A 497 7.08 -5.77 -12.16
CA LEU A 497 6.17 -6.85 -12.56
C LEU A 497 5.15 -6.36 -13.60
N ILE A 498 4.50 -5.22 -13.36
CA ILE A 498 3.52 -4.63 -14.28
C ILE A 498 4.15 -4.35 -15.64
N HIS A 499 5.34 -3.74 -15.65
CA HIS A 499 6.11 -3.48 -16.85
C HIS A 499 6.40 -4.77 -17.62
N SER A 500 6.73 -5.87 -16.94
CA SER A 500 6.91 -7.17 -17.61
C SER A 500 5.63 -7.78 -18.19
N ILE A 501 4.46 -7.42 -17.65
CA ILE A 501 3.15 -7.90 -18.11
C ILE A 501 2.66 -7.05 -19.28
N LEU A 502 2.75 -5.72 -19.17
CA LEU A 502 2.23 -4.75 -20.14
C LEU A 502 3.25 -4.42 -21.25
N GLY A 503 4.52 -4.28 -20.91
CA GLY A 503 5.63 -3.94 -21.82
C GLY A 503 6.11 -5.11 -22.69
N GLY A 504 5.58 -6.33 -22.49
CA GLY A 504 5.81 -7.48 -23.37
C GLY A 504 5.21 -7.34 -24.78
N GLN A 505 4.67 -6.17 -25.14
CA GLN A 505 4.10 -5.85 -26.46
C GLN A 505 5.15 -5.47 -27.53
N GLU A 506 6.40 -5.94 -27.46
CA GLU A 506 7.27 -5.90 -28.63
C GLU A 506 6.84 -6.97 -29.65
N ALA A 507 6.13 -6.52 -30.69
CA ALA A 507 5.80 -7.21 -31.94
C ALA A 507 4.92 -8.48 -31.83
N SER A 508 3.61 -8.29 -31.98
CA SER A 508 2.71 -9.29 -32.58
C SER A 508 2.02 -8.70 -33.80
#